data_AF-A0A914AI80-F1
#
_entry.id   AF-A0A914AI80-F1
#
_cell.length_a   1.000
_cell.length_b   1.000
_cell.length_c   1.000
_cell.angle_alpha   90.00
_cell.angle_beta   90.00
_cell.angle_gamma   90.00
#
_symmetry.space_group_name_H-M   'P 1'
#
loop_
_entity.id
_entity.type
_entity.pdbx_description
1 polymer ?
#
loop_
_entity_poly.entity_id
_entity_poly.type
_entity_poly.pdbx_seq_one_letter_code
_entity_poly.pdbx_strand_id
1 'polypeptide(L)'
;MSKVRGQNKGGTKPQQPVGFLGEVMLKNGRELGEDSTFGTAMVKMGESLRQLSEVKDAFDLNVRQNFLDPLDHLENKDLKEINHHRKKLQGRRLD
;
A
#
# COMPACT_ATOMS: atom_id res chain seq x y z
N MET A 1 -27.01 -14.46 8.12
CA MET A 1 -27.16 -13.11 7.52
C MET A 1 -26.76 -12.06 8.56
N SER A 2 -25.50 -11.65 8.57
CA SER A 2 -25.05 -10.48 9.35
C SER A 2 -24.01 -9.74 8.53
N LYS A 3 -24.53 -8.80 7.74
CA LYS A 3 -23.78 -7.84 6.93
C LYS A 3 -23.18 -6.80 7.91
N VAL A 4 -21.98 -7.04 8.41
CA VAL A 4 -21.29 -6.07 9.28
C VAL A 4 -20.45 -5.15 8.40
N ARG A 5 -21.11 -4.05 8.02
CA ARG A 5 -20.68 -2.65 8.09
C ARG A 5 -19.20 -2.36 7.76
N GLY A 6 -19.02 -1.54 6.73
CA GLY A 6 -17.74 -1.11 6.19
C GLY A 6 -16.77 -0.59 7.26
N GLN A 7 -15.55 -1.11 7.18
CA GLN A 7 -14.40 -0.53 7.85
C GLN A 7 -14.01 0.74 7.09
N ASN A 8 -14.55 1.88 7.54
CA ASN A 8 -13.95 3.18 7.26
C ASN A 8 -12.68 3.28 8.13
N LYS A 9 -11.52 2.94 7.56
CA LYS A 9 -10.23 3.02 8.27
C LYS A 9 -9.20 3.77 7.42
N GLY A 10 -8.72 4.87 7.98
CA GLY A 10 -7.52 5.59 7.54
C GLY A 10 -7.85 6.83 6.72
N GLY A 11 -7.35 7.99 7.14
CA GLY A 11 -7.31 9.19 6.30
C GLY A 11 -6.80 8.79 4.93
N THR A 12 -7.47 9.26 3.87
CA THR A 12 -7.26 8.82 2.49
C THR A 12 -5.78 8.72 2.21
N LYS A 13 -5.26 7.49 2.07
CA LYS A 13 -3.88 7.23 1.68
C LYS A 13 -3.60 8.14 0.47
N PRO A 14 -2.45 8.85 0.43
CA PRO A 14 -2.12 9.67 -0.72
C PRO A 14 -2.26 8.80 -1.97
N GLN A 15 -2.93 9.35 -2.98
CA GLN A 15 -3.13 8.67 -4.25
C GLN A 15 -1.79 8.20 -4.81
N GLN A 16 -1.75 6.99 -5.37
CA GLN A 16 -0.53 6.52 -6.00
C GLN A 16 -0.14 7.45 -7.16
N PRO A 17 1.16 7.76 -7.35
CA PRO A 17 1.61 8.61 -8.44
C PRO A 17 1.11 8.16 -9.82
N VAL A 18 1.01 6.83 -10.03
CA VAL A 18 0.45 6.24 -11.26
C VAL A 18 -1.04 6.53 -11.43
N GLY A 19 -1.82 6.53 -10.34
CA GLY A 19 -3.23 6.89 -10.37
C GLY A 19 -3.44 8.37 -10.69
N PHE A 20 -2.62 9.24 -10.07
CA PHE A 20 -2.63 10.68 -10.36
C PHE A 20 -2.28 10.96 -11.83
N LEU A 21 -1.22 10.32 -12.36
CA LEU A 21 -0.87 10.41 -13.77
C LEU A 21 -2.04 9.94 -14.66
N GLY A 22 -2.69 8.83 -14.30
CA GLY A 22 -3.86 8.33 -15.01
C GLY A 22 -5.00 9.35 -15.09
N GLU A 23 -5.29 10.07 -14.00
CA GLU A 23 -6.30 11.14 -13.97
C GLU A 23 -5.91 12.34 -14.84
N VAL A 24 -4.65 12.75 -14.81
CA VAL A 24 -4.14 13.81 -15.68
C VAL A 24 -4.28 13.41 -17.15
N MET A 25 -3.93 12.17 -17.50
CA MET A 25 -4.06 11.67 -18.88
C MET A 25 -5.51 11.60 -19.33
N LEU A 26 -6.42 11.15 -18.47
CA LEU A 26 -7.87 11.13 -18.76
C LEU A 26 -8.43 12.53 -18.99
N LYS A 27 -8.08 13.48 -18.12
CA LYS A 27 -8.56 14.86 -18.22
C LYS A 27 -8.10 15.50 -19.53
N ASN A 28 -6.78 15.54 -19.75
CA ASN A 28 -6.20 16.21 -20.92
C ASN A 28 -6.52 15.45 -22.22
N GLY A 29 -6.63 14.11 -22.17
CA GLY A 29 -7.01 13.31 -23.33
C GLY A 29 -8.44 13.61 -23.81
N ARG A 30 -9.38 13.86 -22.89
CA ARG A 30 -10.75 14.29 -23.22
C ARG A 30 -10.80 15.73 -23.75
N GLU A 31 -9.99 16.62 -23.18
CA GLU A 31 -9.90 18.02 -23.63
C GLU A 31 -9.36 18.13 -25.07
N LEU A 32 -8.51 17.19 -25.50
CA LEU A 32 -8.02 17.10 -26.89
C LEU A 32 -9.08 16.65 -27.90
N GLY A 33 -10.20 16.09 -27.45
CA GLY A 33 -11.29 15.60 -28.31
C GLY A 33 -11.04 14.23 -28.93
N GLU A 34 -12.12 13.62 -29.42
CA GLU A 34 -12.11 12.25 -29.97
C GLU A 34 -11.44 12.16 -31.35
N ASP A 35 -11.39 13.26 -32.09
CA ASP A 35 -10.69 13.35 -33.38
C ASP A 35 -9.16 13.33 -33.22
N SER A 36 -8.65 13.60 -32.02
CA SER A 36 -7.23 13.53 -31.71
C SER A 36 -6.82 12.08 -31.47
N THR A 37 -5.98 11.54 -32.36
CA THR A 37 -5.35 10.22 -32.15
C THR A 37 -4.54 10.20 -30.85
N PHE A 38 -3.90 11.32 -30.50
CA PHE A 38 -3.18 11.43 -29.24
C PHE A 38 -4.14 11.50 -28.04
N GLY A 39 -5.23 12.27 -28.14
CA GLY A 39 -6.26 12.36 -27.09
C GLY A 39 -6.87 10.99 -26.76
N THR A 40 -7.26 10.23 -27.78
CA THR A 40 -7.80 8.87 -27.62
C THR A 40 -6.78 7.90 -27.02
N ALA A 41 -5.50 7.99 -27.40
CA ALA A 41 -4.42 7.21 -26.80
C ALA A 41 -4.20 7.58 -25.32
N MET A 42 -4.26 8.87 -24.98
CA MET A 42 -4.14 9.35 -23.60
C MET A 42 -5.27 8.82 -22.72
N VAL A 43 -6.51 8.79 -23.22
CA VAL A 43 -7.65 8.25 -22.48
C VAL A 43 -7.44 6.77 -22.18
N LYS A 44 -7.11 5.94 -23.18
CA LYS A 44 -6.86 4.51 -22.99
C LYS A 44 -5.72 4.23 -22.00
N MET A 45 -4.63 4.99 -22.09
CA MET A 45 -3.52 4.86 -21.16
C MET A 45 -3.93 5.30 -19.74
N GLY A 46 -4.69 6.38 -19.62
CA GLY A 46 -5.18 6.88 -18.33
C GLY A 46 -6.08 5.88 -17.60
N GLU A 47 -6.95 5.17 -18.31
CA GLU A 47 -7.75 4.07 -17.74
C GLU A 47 -6.87 2.92 -17.25
N SER A 48 -5.87 2.53 -18.05
CA SER A 48 -4.91 1.49 -17.70
C SER A 48 -4.10 1.86 -16.45
N LEU A 49 -3.68 3.13 -16.33
CA LEU A 49 -2.95 3.64 -15.17
C LEU A 49 -3.81 3.69 -13.90
N ARG A 50 -5.11 3.97 -14.00
CA ARG A 50 -6.03 3.86 -12.86
C ARG A 50 -6.13 2.44 -12.35
N GLN A 51 -6.30 1.46 -13.24
CA GLN A 51 -6.31 0.05 -12.86
C GLN A 51 -4.98 -0.38 -12.23
N LEU A 52 -3.85 0.08 -12.80
CA LEU A 52 -2.53 -0.17 -12.22
C LEU A 52 -2.38 0.41 -10.81
N SER A 53 -2.97 1.59 -10.55
CA SER A 53 -2.99 2.18 -9.20
C SER A 53 -3.69 1.27 -8.19
N GLU A 54 -4.83 0.68 -8.56
CA GLU A 54 -5.59 -0.21 -7.69
C GLU A 54 -4.81 -1.49 -7.38
N VAL A 55 -4.19 -2.09 -8.40
CA VAL A 55 -3.32 -3.26 -8.22
C VAL A 55 -2.12 -2.92 -7.33
N LYS A 56 -1.52 -1.74 -7.52
CA LYS A 56 -0.41 -1.28 -6.68
C LYS A 56 -0.84 -1.09 -5.23
N ASP A 57 -2.01 -0.52 -4.97
CA ASP A 57 -2.52 -0.37 -3.60
C ASP A 57 -2.77 -1.72 -2.93
N ALA A 58 -3.31 -2.69 -3.67
CA ALA A 58 -3.48 -4.06 -3.18
C ALA A 58 -2.13 -4.72 -2.87
N PHE A 59 -1.13 -4.53 -3.73
CA PHE A 59 0.22 -5.02 -3.51
C PHE A 59 0.88 -4.38 -2.26
N ASP A 60 0.82 -3.05 -2.12
CA ASP A 60 1.35 -2.33 -0.97
C ASP A 60 0.73 -2.87 0.35
N LEU A 61 -0.59 -3.09 0.34
CA LEU A 61 -1.30 -3.64 1.51
C LEU A 61 -0.88 -5.07 1.80
N ASN A 62 -0.76 -5.91 0.78
CA ASN A 62 -0.33 -7.30 0.91
C ASN A 62 1.08 -7.40 1.51
N VAL A 63 2.02 -6.60 1.01
CA VAL A 63 3.39 -6.56 1.54
C VAL A 63 3.42 -6.05 2.98
N ARG A 64 2.63 -5.01 3.30
CA ARG A 64 2.54 -4.53 4.68
C ARG A 64 2.05 -5.64 5.62
N GLN A 65 0.90 -6.23 5.32
CA GLN A 65 0.25 -7.20 6.21
C GLN A 65 0.98 -8.53 6.32
N ASN A 66 1.55 -9.02 5.23
CA ASN A 66 2.09 -10.38 5.18
C ASN A 66 3.61 -10.44 5.29
N PHE A 67 4.29 -9.29 5.27
CA PHE A 67 5.74 -9.24 5.37
C PHE A 67 6.21 -8.23 6.41
N LEU A 68 5.83 -6.95 6.29
CA LEU A 68 6.34 -5.91 7.20
C LEU A 68 5.79 -6.05 8.62
N ASP A 69 4.48 -6.23 8.79
CA ASP A 69 3.86 -6.36 10.12
C ASP A 69 4.36 -7.61 10.87
N PRO A 70 4.53 -8.80 10.23
CA PRO A 70 5.18 -9.95 10.86
C PRO A 70 6.63 -9.69 11.28
N LEU A 71 7.41 -8.99 10.46
CA LEU A 71 8.80 -8.65 10.83
C LEU A 71 8.87 -7.65 11.99
N ASP A 72 7.98 -6.67 12.01
CA ASP A 72 7.86 -5.74 13.13
C ASP A 72 7.49 -6.48 14.43
N HIS A 73 6.57 -7.45 14.34
CA HIS A 73 6.23 -8.31 15.48
C HIS A 73 7.44 -9.11 15.98
N LEU A 74 8.16 -9.75 15.07
CA LEU A 74 9.36 -10.53 15.39
C LEU A 74 10.39 -9.67 16.12
N GLU A 75 10.66 -8.46 15.62
CA GLU A 75 11.61 -7.53 16.23
C GLU A 75 11.13 -7.02 17.59
N ASN A 76 9.90 -6.52 17.64
CA ASN A 76 9.38 -5.81 18.81
C ASN A 76 8.86 -6.71 19.92
N LYS A 77 8.70 -8.01 19.67
CA LYS A 77 8.24 -8.95 20.68
C LYS A 77 9.24 -10.07 20.87
N ASP A 78 9.35 -10.97 19.89
CA ASP A 78 10.06 -12.24 20.07
C ASP A 78 11.55 -12.02 20.32
N LEU A 79 12.21 -11.17 19.52
CA LEU A 79 13.63 -10.86 19.70
C LEU A 79 13.88 -10.06 20.98
N LYS A 80 12.99 -9.15 21.36
CA LYS A 80 13.09 -8.41 22.62
C LYS A 80 12.96 -9.35 23.82
N GLU A 81 12.05 -10.30 23.78
CA GLU A 81 11.86 -11.31 24.83
C GLU A 81 13.10 -12.21 24.97
N ILE A 82 13.62 -12.72 23.85
CA ILE A 82 14.86 -13.51 23.85
C ILE A 82 16.00 -12.71 24.47
N ASN A 83 16.19 -11.45 24.07
CA ASN A 83 17.24 -10.60 24.61
C ASN A 83 17.06 -10.31 26.10
N HIS A 84 15.81 -10.14 26.56
CA HIS A 84 15.50 -9.98 27.98
C HIS A 84 15.92 -11.22 28.78
N HIS A 85 15.54 -12.43 28.33
CA HIS A 85 15.93 -13.67 28.99
C HIS A 85 17.45 -13.88 29.00
N ARG A 86 18.15 -13.55 27.90
CA ARG A 86 19.61 -13.62 27.84
C ARG A 86 20.28 -12.69 28.86
N LYS A 87 19.83 -11.44 28.98
CA LYS A 87 20.35 -10.49 29.98
C LYS A 87 20.13 -10.99 31.41
N LYS A 88 18.94 -11.54 31.69
CA LYS A 88 18.61 -12.09 33.01
C LYS A 88 19.51 -13.28 33.39
N LEU A 89 19.78 -14.18 32.45
CA LEU A 89 20.71 -15.31 32.66
C LEU A 89 22.14 -14.83 32.89
N GLN A 90 22.60 -13.82 32.17
CA GLN A 90 23.94 -13.24 32.35
C GLN A 90 24.09 -12.60 33.74
N GLY A 91 23.09 -11.87 34.23
CA GLY A 91 23.12 -11.27 35.58
C GLY A 91 23.28 -12.33 36.67
N ARG A 92 22.45 -13.39 36.64
CA ARG A 92 22.52 -14.50 37.60
C ARG A 92 23.82 -15.30 37.58
N ARG A 93 24.60 -15.22 36.50
CA ARG A 93 25.90 -15.91 36.40
C ARG A 93 27.02 -15.12 37.09
N LEU A 94 26.84 -13.81 37.27
CA LEU A 94 27.83 -12.92 37.87
C LEU A 94 27.68 -12.81 39.40
N ASP A 95 26.55 -13.27 39.95
CA ASP A 95 26.33 -13.52 41.37
C ASP A 95 26.80 -14.93 41.76
#